data_AF-A0AAJ6DF66-F1
#
_entry.id   AF-A0AAJ6DF66-F1
#
_cell.length_a   1.000
_cell.length_b   1.000
_cell.length_c   1.000
_cell.angle_alpha   90.00
_cell.angle_beta   90.00
_cell.angle_gamma   90.00
#
_symmetry.space_group_name_H-M   'P 1'
#
loop_
_entity.id
_entity.type
_entity.pdbx_description
1 polymer ?
#
loop_
_entity_poly.entity_id
_entity_poly.type
_entity_poly.pdbx_seq_one_letter_code
_entity_poly.pdbx_strand_id
1 'polypeptide(L)'
;MCMQTYTLVVQNAVDRTELGVATAAVQFFRNVGSTIGIAVLGSIMSSAMMPKIQEHLPAGAKNMGGSMGAGSGVGSALDPAKLEALPGPIVDAIHQGMGEAMHLVFVSGVPFVAAALVLALFVKQLTLRTTH
;
A
#
# COMPACT_ATOMS: atom_id res chain seq x y z
N MET A 1 -9.22 -6.40 -17.27
CA MET A 1 -10.44 -5.97 -18.00
C MET A 1 -10.87 -4.53 -17.67
N CYS A 2 -10.72 -4.02 -16.44
CA CYS A 2 -11.07 -2.63 -16.07
C CYS A 2 -10.07 -1.54 -16.51
N MET A 3 -8.80 -1.86 -16.78
CA MET A 3 -7.83 -0.86 -17.26
C MET A 3 -8.07 -0.46 -18.73
N GLN A 4 -8.60 -1.38 -19.55
CA GLN A 4 -8.84 -1.13 -20.97
C GLN A 4 -10.02 -0.16 -21.19
N THR A 5 -11.07 -0.24 -20.39
CA THR A 5 -12.23 0.67 -20.49
C THR A 5 -11.89 2.11 -20.12
N TYR A 6 -11.12 2.33 -19.05
CA TYR A 6 -10.64 3.67 -18.68
C TYR A 6 -9.76 4.30 -19.77
N THR A 7 -8.89 3.50 -20.38
CA THR A 7 -7.97 3.99 -21.42
C THR A 7 -8.74 4.37 -22.69
N LEU A 8 -9.77 3.62 -23.08
CA LEU A 8 -10.63 3.95 -24.23
C LEU A 8 -11.44 5.23 -24.03
N VAL A 9 -11.89 5.52 -22.80
CA VAL A 9 -12.62 6.76 -22.48
C VAL A 9 -11.70 7.98 -22.59
N VAL A 10 -10.48 7.90 -22.06
CA VAL A 10 -9.50 9.00 -22.17
C VAL A 10 -9.09 9.21 -23.63
N GLN A 11 -8.80 8.14 -24.37
CA GLN A 11 -8.44 8.22 -25.78
C GLN A 11 -9.57 8.80 -26.66
N ASN A 12 -10.83 8.63 -26.27
CA ASN A 12 -11.97 9.21 -26.98
C ASN A 12 -12.21 10.70 -26.69
N ALA A 13 -11.64 11.24 -25.62
CA ALA A 13 -11.91 12.59 -25.14
C ALA A 13 -10.94 13.65 -25.68
N VAL A 14 -9.89 13.25 -26.44
CA VAL A 14 -8.84 14.14 -26.96
C VAL A 14 -8.65 13.98 -28.47
N ASP A 15 -8.21 15.05 -29.14
CA ASP A 15 -7.86 15.03 -30.57
C ASP A 15 -6.73 14.01 -30.85
N ARG A 16 -6.76 13.38 -32.03
CA ARG A 16 -5.79 12.33 -32.41
C ARG A 16 -4.32 12.78 -32.31
N THR A 17 -4.06 14.07 -32.49
CA THR A 17 -2.72 14.68 -32.38
C THR A 17 -2.22 14.75 -30.94
N GLU A 18 -3.12 14.78 -29.94
CA GLU A 18 -2.82 14.91 -28.51
C GLU A 18 -2.85 13.55 -27.76
N LEU A 19 -3.19 12.45 -28.45
CA LEU A 19 -3.30 11.11 -27.84
C LEU A 19 -2.01 10.65 -27.15
N GLY A 20 -0.85 11.00 -27.71
CA GLY A 20 0.45 10.69 -27.14
C GLY A 20 0.67 11.41 -25.80
N VAL A 21 0.32 12.70 -25.74
CA VAL A 21 0.43 13.53 -24.53
C VAL A 21 -0.55 13.06 -23.46
N ALA A 22 -1.80 12.79 -23.83
CA ALA A 22 -2.81 12.29 -22.91
C ALA A 22 -2.43 10.92 -22.31
N THR A 23 -1.92 10.00 -23.14
CA THR A 23 -1.47 8.68 -22.68
C THR A 23 -0.25 8.78 -21.77
N ALA A 24 0.73 9.62 -22.11
CA ALA A 24 1.91 9.84 -21.29
C ALA A 24 1.55 10.47 -19.93
N ALA A 25 0.63 11.43 -19.91
CA ALA A 25 0.13 12.03 -18.67
C ALA A 25 -0.55 11.00 -17.77
N VAL A 26 -1.42 10.13 -18.31
CA VAL A 26 -2.06 9.05 -17.55
C VAL A 26 -1.03 8.10 -16.95
N GLN A 27 0.00 7.72 -17.72
CA GLN A 27 1.07 6.85 -17.22
C GLN A 27 1.92 7.54 -16.14
N PHE A 28 2.25 8.82 -16.33
CA PHE A 28 3.01 9.60 -15.36
C PHE A 28 2.28 9.67 -14.01
N PHE A 29 1.01 10.07 -13.99
CA PHE A 29 0.23 10.15 -12.75
C PHE A 29 0.07 8.78 -12.08
N ARG A 30 -0.07 7.71 -12.86
CA ARG A 30 -0.11 6.34 -12.34
C ARG A 30 1.20 5.97 -11.64
N ASN A 31 2.34 6.25 -12.25
CA ASN A 31 3.65 5.94 -11.67
C ASN A 31 3.91 6.76 -10.41
N VAL A 32 3.61 8.06 -10.44
CA VAL A 32 3.74 8.95 -9.27
C VAL A 32 2.82 8.47 -8.14
N GLY A 33 1.56 8.19 -8.44
CA GLY A 33 0.60 7.69 -7.47
C GLY A 33 1.00 6.35 -6.87
N SER A 34 1.53 5.44 -7.69
CA SER A 34 2.01 4.13 -7.23
C SER A 34 3.19 4.27 -6.27
N THR A 35 4.19 5.10 -6.61
CA THR A 35 5.37 5.32 -5.76
C THR A 35 4.99 5.96 -4.42
N ILE A 36 4.14 6.99 -4.45
CA ILE A 36 3.65 7.65 -3.23
C ILE A 36 2.83 6.66 -2.40
N GLY A 37 1.91 5.91 -3.03
CA GLY A 37 1.07 4.93 -2.35
C GLY A 37 1.90 3.85 -1.63
N ILE A 38 2.90 3.28 -2.31
CA ILE A 38 3.80 2.29 -1.72
C ILE A 38 4.59 2.89 -0.54
N ALA A 39 5.10 4.11 -0.68
CA ALA A 39 5.87 4.77 0.37
C ALA A 39 5.01 5.02 1.63
N VAL A 40 3.78 5.53 1.45
CA VAL A 40 2.86 5.79 2.56
C VAL A 40 2.46 4.48 3.25
N LEU A 41 2.00 3.48 2.49
CA LEU A 41 1.59 2.19 3.06
C LEU A 41 2.76 1.46 3.72
N GLY A 42 3.96 1.53 3.15
CA GLY A 42 5.18 0.98 3.75
C GLY A 42 5.57 1.69 5.04
N SER A 43 5.41 3.01 5.12
CA SER A 43 5.62 3.79 6.35
C SER A 43 4.62 3.41 7.44
N ILE A 44 3.34 3.25 7.09
CA ILE A 44 2.30 2.75 8.00
C ILE A 44 2.65 1.36 8.52
N MET A 45 3.04 0.44 7.63
CA MET A 45 3.45 -0.91 8.02
C MET A 45 4.63 -0.87 9.00
N SER A 46 5.70 -0.13 8.65
CA SER A 46 6.91 -0.03 9.45
C SER A 46 6.65 0.57 10.84
N SER A 47 5.78 1.58 10.92
CA SER A 47 5.41 2.22 12.19
C SER A 47 4.46 1.37 13.05
N ALA A 48 3.59 0.58 12.44
CA ALA A 48 2.62 -0.27 13.15
C ALA A 48 3.20 -1.62 13.60
N MET A 49 4.21 -2.15 12.90
CA MET A 49 4.70 -3.51 13.14
C MET A 49 5.27 -3.71 14.55
N MET A 50 6.11 -2.80 15.03
CA MET A 50 6.72 -2.92 16.36
C MET A 50 5.70 -2.84 17.50
N PRO A 51 4.80 -1.84 17.56
CA PRO A 51 3.72 -1.81 18.54
C PRO A 51 2.88 -3.10 18.54
N LYS A 52 2.53 -3.62 17.36
CA LYS A 52 1.70 -4.82 17.23
C LYS A 52 2.38 -6.09 17.70
N ILE A 53 3.68 -6.23 17.47
CA ILE A 53 4.46 -7.34 18.03
C ILE A 53 4.51 -7.23 19.55
N GLN A 54 4.77 -6.03 20.10
CA GLN A 54 4.85 -5.80 21.55
C GLN A 54 3.56 -6.12 22.32
N GLU A 55 2.39 -5.94 21.70
CA GLU A 55 1.09 -6.30 22.29
C GLU A 55 0.98 -7.81 22.58
N HIS A 56 1.63 -8.65 21.78
CA HIS A 56 1.60 -10.11 21.89
C HIS A 56 2.79 -10.71 22.63
N LEU A 57 3.78 -9.90 23.03
CA LEU A 57 4.95 -10.41 23.77
C LEU A 57 4.58 -10.81 25.21
N PRO A 58 5.10 -11.95 25.71
CA PRO A 58 4.92 -12.35 27.09
C PRO A 58 5.56 -11.32 28.05
N ALA A 59 5.00 -11.18 29.26
CA ALA A 59 5.38 -10.12 30.21
C ALA A 59 6.89 -10.05 30.52
N GLY A 60 7.60 -11.19 30.54
CA GLY A 60 9.05 -11.25 30.73
C GLY A 60 9.90 -10.83 29.52
N ALA A 61 9.30 -10.75 28.32
CA ALA A 61 9.99 -10.41 27.08
C ALA A 61 9.68 -8.99 26.58
N LYS A 62 8.76 -8.24 27.21
CA LYS A 62 8.39 -6.88 26.76
C LYS A 62 9.59 -5.92 26.62
N ASN A 63 10.62 -6.12 27.45
CA ASN A 63 11.88 -5.35 27.37
C ASN A 63 12.75 -5.73 26.16
N MET A 64 12.60 -6.94 25.60
CA MET A 64 13.26 -7.40 24.38
C MET A 64 12.64 -6.77 23.13
N GLY A 65 11.34 -6.44 23.18
CA GLY A 65 10.63 -5.73 22.10
C GLY A 65 11.22 -4.35 21.79
N GLY A 66 11.87 -3.69 22.76
CA GLY A 66 12.60 -2.43 22.52
C GLY A 66 13.86 -2.62 21.66
N SER A 67 14.53 -3.78 21.77
CA SER A 67 15.74 -4.08 21.01
C SER A 67 15.46 -4.43 19.54
N MET A 68 14.24 -4.89 19.21
CA MET A 68 13.82 -5.04 17.82
C MET A 68 13.42 -3.69 17.19
N GLY A 69 12.94 -2.72 17.98
CA GLY A 69 12.38 -1.45 17.48
C GLY A 69 13.38 -0.41 17.00
N ALA A 70 14.63 -0.43 17.47
CA ALA A 70 15.63 0.57 17.14
C ALA A 70 16.49 0.14 15.94
N GLY A 71 15.94 0.21 14.73
CA GLY A 71 16.70 0.04 13.47
C GLY A 71 16.52 -1.30 12.75
N SER A 72 15.80 -2.25 13.34
CA SER A 72 15.41 -3.49 12.68
C SER A 72 14.16 -3.22 11.85
N GLY A 73 14.33 -2.69 10.64
CA GLY A 73 13.22 -2.51 9.70
C GLY A 73 12.46 -3.83 9.45
N VAL A 74 11.33 -3.76 8.74
CA VAL A 74 10.45 -4.91 8.44
C VAL A 74 11.22 -6.20 8.06
N GLY A 75 12.33 -6.07 7.33
CA GLY A 75 13.17 -7.21 6.92
C GLY A 75 13.85 -7.98 8.06
N SER A 76 14.15 -7.38 9.20
CA SER A 76 14.78 -8.08 10.33
C SER A 76 13.80 -8.95 11.14
N ALA A 77 12.51 -8.61 11.13
CA ALA A 77 11.46 -9.45 11.71
C ALA A 77 11.07 -10.63 10.80
N LEU A 78 11.59 -10.65 9.57
CA LEU A 78 11.32 -11.65 8.54
C LEU A 78 12.51 -12.61 8.31
N ASP A 79 13.58 -12.48 9.09
CA ASP A 79 14.82 -13.25 8.92
C ASP A 79 14.71 -14.62 9.63
N PRO A 80 14.49 -15.74 8.89
CA PRO A 80 14.22 -17.04 9.49
C PRO A 80 15.37 -17.54 10.38
N ALA A 81 16.62 -17.17 10.07
CA ALA A 81 17.78 -17.55 10.88
C ALA A 81 17.77 -16.88 12.27
N LYS A 82 17.15 -15.70 12.40
CA LYS A 82 16.97 -15.01 13.69
C LYS A 82 15.76 -15.52 14.46
N LEU A 83 14.72 -15.98 13.76
CA LEU A 83 13.53 -16.56 14.39
C LEU A 83 13.81 -17.94 15.01
N GLU A 84 14.64 -18.78 14.38
CA GLU A 84 15.00 -20.11 14.93
C GLU A 84 15.78 -20.03 16.24
N ALA A 85 16.50 -18.92 16.48
CA ALA A 85 17.23 -18.69 17.72
C ALA A 85 16.35 -18.17 18.87
N LEU A 86 15.07 -17.85 18.61
CA LEU A 86 14.15 -17.29 19.60
C LEU A 86 13.27 -18.36 20.25
N PRO A 87 12.90 -18.19 21.53
CA PRO A 87 11.87 -18.99 22.17
C PRO A 87 10.56 -18.98 21.39
N GLY A 88 9.92 -20.14 21.21
CA GLY A 88 8.64 -20.29 20.46
C GLY A 88 7.57 -19.24 20.78
N PRO A 89 7.32 -18.87 22.06
CA PRO A 89 6.34 -17.83 22.39
C PRO A 89 6.62 -16.44 21.81
N ILE A 90 7.89 -16.12 21.52
CA ILE A 90 8.27 -14.85 20.88
C ILE A 90 8.05 -14.94 19.37
N VAL A 91 8.33 -16.09 18.75
CA VAL A 91 8.05 -16.35 17.34
C VAL A 91 6.55 -16.22 17.04
N ASP A 92 5.71 -16.81 17.90
CA ASP A 92 4.26 -16.70 17.78
C ASP A 92 3.77 -15.25 17.90
N ALA A 93 4.34 -14.47 18.83
CA ALA A 93 4.03 -13.06 18.99
C ALA A 93 4.44 -12.22 17.76
N ILE A 94 5.58 -12.54 17.13
CA ILE A 94 6.01 -11.91 15.88
C ILE A 94 5.04 -12.22 14.75
N HIS A 95 4.62 -13.48 14.60
CA HIS A 95 3.65 -13.88 13.57
C HIS A 95 2.29 -13.18 13.76
N GLN A 96 1.79 -13.11 14.99
CA GLN A 96 0.52 -12.43 15.31
C GLN A 96 0.62 -10.92 15.08
N GLY A 97 1.68 -10.28 15.57
CA GLY A 97 1.91 -8.85 15.37
C GLY A 97 2.09 -8.45 13.90
N MET A 98 2.77 -9.29 13.10
CA MET A 98 2.89 -9.10 11.66
C MET A 98 1.52 -9.20 10.96
N GLY A 99 0.71 -10.20 11.33
CA GLY A 99 -0.64 -10.38 10.78
C GLY A 99 -1.54 -9.18 11.04
N GLU A 100 -1.51 -8.63 12.25
CA GLU A 100 -2.27 -7.43 12.60
C GLU A 100 -1.77 -6.17 11.90
N ALA A 101 -0.45 -5.99 11.81
CA ALA A 101 0.14 -4.86 11.08
C ALA A 101 -0.25 -4.91 9.59
N MET A 102 -0.23 -6.11 8.99
CA MET A 102 -0.69 -6.30 7.61
C MET A 102 -2.18 -5.97 7.46
N HIS A 103 -3.02 -6.46 8.37
CA HIS A 103 -4.44 -6.12 8.37
C HIS A 103 -4.67 -4.61 8.44
N LEU A 104 -3.92 -3.90 9.28
CA LEU A 104 -4.00 -2.45 9.42
C LEU A 104 -3.63 -1.73 8.11
N VAL A 105 -2.60 -2.19 7.40
CA VAL A 105 -2.24 -1.64 6.08
C VAL A 105 -3.40 -1.81 5.08
N PHE A 106 -4.02 -2.99 5.02
CA PHE A 106 -5.16 -3.24 4.14
C PHE A 106 -6.36 -2.35 4.46
N VAL A 107 -6.74 -2.25 5.74
CA VAL A 107 -7.86 -1.40 6.18
C VAL A 107 -7.55 0.08 5.95
N SER A 108 -6.30 0.52 6.18
CA SER A 108 -5.87 1.88 5.90
C SER A 108 -5.95 2.24 4.41
N GLY A 109 -5.85 1.26 3.51
CA GLY A 109 -6.02 1.44 2.06
C GLY A 109 -7.46 1.73 1.63
N VAL A 110 -8.46 1.22 2.36
CA VAL A 110 -9.89 1.38 2.06
C VAL A 110 -10.31 2.85 1.88
N PRO A 111 -10.01 3.79 2.80
CA PRO A 111 -10.39 5.19 2.63
C PRO A 111 -9.71 5.84 1.41
N PHE A 112 -8.48 5.47 1.05
CA PHE A 112 -7.82 5.98 -0.16
C PHE A 112 -8.54 5.51 -1.43
N VAL A 113 -8.92 4.23 -1.48
CA VAL A 113 -9.69 3.67 -2.60
C VAL A 113 -11.08 4.32 -2.67
N ALA A 114 -11.75 4.50 -1.53
CA ALA A 114 -13.04 5.17 -1.47
C ALA A 114 -12.94 6.63 -1.94
N ALA A 115 -11.92 7.38 -1.52
CA ALA A 115 -11.67 8.74 -1.98
C ALA A 115 -11.40 8.78 -3.49
N ALA A 116 -10.58 7.87 -4.01
CA ALA A 116 -10.32 7.75 -5.44
C ALA A 116 -11.61 7.44 -6.23
N LEU A 117 -12.46 6.57 -5.70
CA LEU A 117 -13.76 6.26 -6.29
C LEU A 117 -14.70 7.47 -6.28
N VAL A 118 -14.77 8.22 -5.17
CA VAL A 118 -15.55 9.47 -5.10
C VAL A 118 -15.04 10.48 -6.12
N LEU A 119 -13.73 10.71 -6.19
CA LEU A 119 -13.13 11.61 -7.19
C LEU A 119 -13.42 11.16 -8.62
N ALA A 120 -13.41 9.85 -8.89
CA ALA A 120 -13.76 9.30 -10.19
C ALA A 120 -15.21 9.60 -10.59
N LEU A 121 -16.15 9.71 -9.64
CA LEU A 121 -17.53 10.11 -9.91
C LEU A 121 -17.64 11.58 -10.36
N PHE A 122 -16.70 12.44 -9.98
CA PHE A 122 -16.67 13.86 -10.39
C PHE A 122 -15.95 14.09 -11.73
N VAL A 123 -15.37 13.05 -12.33
CA VAL A 123 -14.78 13.15 -13.67
C VAL A 123 -15.90 13.42 -14.67
N LYS A 124 -15.97 14.67 -15.13
CA LYS A 124 -16.99 15.14 -16.08
C LYS A 124 -16.83 14.35 -17.38
N GLN A 125 -17.88 13.64 -17.77
CA GLN A 125 -17.92 12.90 -19.04
C GLN A 125 -17.74 13.90 -20.20
N LEU A 126 -16.59 13.85 -20.89
CA LEU A 126 -16.38 14.57 -22.15
C LEU A 126 -17.16 13.82 -23.24
N THR A 127 -17.99 14.55 -23.97
CA THR A 127 -18.81 14.03 -25.07
C THR A 127 -17.91 13.35 -26.11
N LEU A 128 -18.17 12.08 -26.38
CA LEU A 128 -17.53 11.30 -27.43
C LEU A 128 -17.61 12.06 -28.77
N ARG A 129 -16.46 12.36 -29.39
CA ARG A 129 -16.44 12.88 -30.77
C ARG A 129 -16.98 11.80 -31.70
N THR A 130 -18.20 12.01 -32.21
CA THR A 130 -18.76 11.26 -33.33
C THR A 130 -18.05 11.70 -34.60
N THR A 131 -17.05 10.94 -35.05
CA THR A 131 -16.50 11.09 -36.41
C THR A 131 -17.46 10.38 -37.36
N HIS A 132 -18.20 11.18 -38.13
CA HIS A 132 -18.85 10.76 -39.37
C HIS A 132 -17.83 10.84 -40.53
#